data_AF-A0A7E4ZYD4-F1
#
_entry.id   AF-A0A7E4ZYD4-F1
#
_cell.length_a   1.000
_cell.length_b   1.000
_cell.length_c   1.000
_cell.angle_alpha   90.00
_cell.angle_beta   90.00
_cell.angle_gamma   90.00
#
_symmetry.space_group_name_H-M   'P 1'
#
loop_
_entity.id
_entity.type
_entity.pdbx_description
1 polymer ?
#
loop_
_entity_poly.entity_id
_entity_poly.type
_entity_poly.pdbx_seq_one_letter_code
_entity_poly.pdbx_strand_id
1 'polypeptide(L)'
;MVQSKKLNSWILNVSAHTVWIGLFLLVPECDSNLRPDIALINETAKLLNIIDVTIPFENGPEAFKKAREAKKEKYKGIETHFKKTGYKTFNDAFIIGSLGAYDRANKAFIRRLGIPHKYAVLMNLWGTAPFDDVVSDVIKRSHDLYVEHVTDIRQYRADP
;
A
#
# COMPACT_ATOMS: atom_id res chain seq x y z
N MET A 1 18.87 -29.44 -14.94
CA MET A 1 18.75 -29.49 -13.47
C MET A 1 19.62 -28.37 -12.90
N VAL A 2 19.07 -27.16 -12.75
CA VAL A 2 19.81 -25.98 -12.24
C VAL A 2 19.11 -25.51 -10.98
N GLN A 3 19.91 -25.37 -9.93
CA GLN A 3 19.50 -25.18 -8.54
C GLN A 3 18.77 -23.85 -8.32
N SER A 4 17.64 -23.94 -7.61
CA SER A 4 16.90 -22.82 -7.04
C SER A 4 17.76 -22.12 -5.97
N LYS A 5 18.14 -20.87 -6.24
CA LYS A 5 18.81 -20.00 -5.29
C LYS A 5 17.78 -19.51 -4.26
N LYS A 6 18.03 -19.86 -3.00
CA LYS A 6 17.35 -19.34 -1.80
C LYS A 6 17.27 -17.81 -1.86
N LEU A 7 16.05 -17.27 -2.03
CA LEU A 7 15.74 -15.89 -1.71
C LEU A 7 15.31 -15.82 -0.25
N ASN A 8 16.13 -15.18 0.58
CA ASN A 8 15.88 -14.90 1.97
C ASN A 8 14.62 -14.01 2.09
N SER A 9 13.54 -14.57 2.62
CA SER A 9 12.27 -13.88 2.84
C SER A 9 11.92 -13.94 4.32
N TRP A 10 11.63 -12.79 4.91
CA TRP A 10 10.96 -12.67 6.21
C TRP A 10 9.50 -13.09 6.03
N ILE A 11 9.26 -14.40 5.99
CA ILE A 11 7.94 -15.02 5.87
C ILE A 11 7.34 -15.09 7.27
N LEU A 12 6.38 -14.22 7.57
CA LEU A 12 5.53 -14.41 8.74
C LEU A 12 4.51 -15.50 8.43
N ASN A 13 4.76 -16.68 8.98
CA ASN A 13 3.91 -17.85 8.81
C ASN A 13 2.73 -17.74 9.78
N VAL A 14 1.57 -17.28 9.30
CA VAL A 14 0.33 -17.24 10.10
C VAL A 14 -0.65 -18.29 9.56
N SER A 15 -0.62 -19.46 10.21
CA SER A 15 -1.66 -20.51 10.25
C SER A 15 -2.02 -21.28 8.96
N ALA A 16 -1.52 -22.53 8.90
CA ALA A 16 -2.10 -23.82 8.46
C ALA A 16 -3.05 -23.97 7.23
N HIS A 17 -3.37 -22.94 6.46
CA HIS A 17 -4.09 -23.07 5.17
C HIS A 17 -3.44 -22.21 4.10
N THR A 18 -2.22 -22.57 3.66
CA THR A 18 -1.50 -22.10 2.47
C THR A 18 -1.90 -20.70 1.94
N VAL A 19 -1.91 -19.68 2.81
CA VAL A 19 -1.96 -18.27 2.41
C VAL A 19 -0.56 -17.74 2.62
N TRP A 20 0.21 -17.62 1.53
CA TRP A 20 1.50 -16.95 1.58
C TRP A 20 1.28 -15.43 1.59
N ILE A 21 1.02 -14.84 2.76
CA ILE A 21 0.99 -13.39 2.93
C ILE A 21 2.44 -12.89 2.96
N GLY A 22 3.12 -12.90 1.81
CA GLY A 22 4.43 -12.26 1.70
C GLY A 22 4.24 -10.77 1.43
N LEU A 23 4.88 -9.90 2.20
CA LEU A 23 5.06 -8.49 1.83
C LEU A 23 6.24 -8.44 0.86
N PHE A 24 5.96 -8.44 -0.44
CA PHE A 24 7.02 -8.50 -1.43
C PHE A 24 7.43 -7.11 -1.91
N LEU A 25 8.66 -6.71 -1.58
CA LEU A 25 9.34 -5.54 -2.17
C LEU A 25 9.61 -5.73 -3.68
N LEU A 26 9.53 -6.95 -4.20
CA LEU A 26 9.65 -7.31 -5.62
C LEU A 26 8.65 -8.42 -5.90
N VAL A 27 7.75 -8.23 -6.87
CA VAL A 27 6.76 -9.27 -7.20
C VAL A 27 7.49 -10.45 -7.86
N PRO A 28 7.52 -11.64 -7.23
CA PRO A 28 8.19 -12.81 -7.78
C PRO A 28 7.63 -13.16 -9.16
N GLU A 29 8.45 -13.77 -10.02
CA GLU A 29 8.03 -14.30 -11.34
C GLU A 29 7.62 -13.24 -12.38
N CYS A 30 7.57 -11.96 -12.03
CA CYS A 30 7.39 -10.87 -12.98
C CYS A 30 8.71 -10.17 -13.25
N ASP A 31 9.13 -10.10 -14.52
CA ASP A 31 10.39 -9.49 -14.97
C ASP A 31 10.34 -7.95 -14.98
N SER A 32 9.62 -7.37 -14.01
CA SER A 32 9.50 -5.93 -13.83
C SER A 32 10.36 -5.50 -12.63
N ASN A 33 11.15 -4.44 -12.80
CA ASN A 33 11.86 -3.79 -11.69
C ASN A 33 10.93 -2.96 -10.77
N LEU A 34 9.62 -3.17 -10.87
CA LEU A 34 8.61 -2.44 -10.12
C LEU A 34 8.47 -3.03 -8.72
N ARG A 35 8.33 -2.11 -7.76
CA ARG A 35 8.26 -2.41 -6.33
C ARG A 35 7.04 -1.73 -5.73
N PRO A 36 5.89 -2.41 -5.66
CA PRO A 36 4.74 -1.88 -4.93
C PRO A 36 5.03 -1.88 -3.43
N ASP A 37 4.36 -1.00 -2.68
CA ASP A 37 4.50 -0.97 -1.22
C ASP A 37 3.98 -2.26 -0.58
N ILE A 38 2.88 -2.81 -1.11
CA ILE A 38 2.26 -4.05 -0.65
C ILE A 38 1.89 -4.90 -1.87
N ALA A 39 2.42 -6.11 -1.94
CA ALA A 39 1.96 -7.14 -2.88
C ALA A 39 1.64 -8.41 -2.13
N LEU A 40 0.38 -8.85 -2.15
CA LEU A 40 -0.07 -10.08 -1.50
C LEU A 40 -0.42 -11.14 -2.54
N ILE A 41 0.20 -12.31 -2.45
CA ILE A 41 0.02 -13.41 -3.40
C ILE A 41 -0.57 -14.62 -2.67
N ASN A 42 -1.80 -14.97 -3.00
CA ASN A 42 -2.38 -16.23 -2.56
C ASN A 42 -2.24 -17.26 -3.68
N GLU A 43 -1.28 -18.16 -3.53
CA GLU A 43 -1.00 -19.23 -4.49
C GLU A 43 -2.16 -20.24 -4.63
N THR A 44 -2.81 -20.59 -3.51
CA THR A 44 -3.89 -21.58 -3.51
C THR A 44 -5.15 -21.06 -4.17
N ALA A 45 -5.53 -19.82 -3.87
CA ALA A 45 -6.69 -19.16 -4.47
C ALA A 45 -6.39 -18.50 -5.83
N LYS A 46 -5.11 -18.51 -6.25
CA LYS A 46 -4.60 -17.75 -7.41
C LYS A 46 -5.07 -16.29 -7.38
N LEU A 47 -4.78 -15.60 -6.28
CA LEU A 47 -5.09 -14.17 -6.10
C LEU A 47 -3.80 -13.36 -5.99
N LEU A 48 -3.77 -12.20 -6.64
CA LEU A 48 -2.72 -11.19 -6.46
C LEU A 48 -3.39 -9.86 -6.07
N ASN A 49 -2.98 -9.26 -4.96
CA ASN A 49 -3.38 -7.91 -4.59
C ASN A 49 -2.13 -7.02 -4.58
N ILE A 50 -2.09 -6.03 -5.46
CA ILE A 50 -1.05 -5.00 -5.55
C ILE A 50 -1.63 -3.71 -5.00
N ILE A 51 -1.00 -3.16 -3.97
CA ILE A 51 -1.37 -1.91 -3.35
C ILE A 51 -0.15 -1.02 -3.18
N ASP A 52 -0.34 0.25 -3.51
CA ASP A 52 0.65 1.30 -3.35
C ASP A 52 0.04 2.44 -2.54
N VAL A 53 0.77 2.95 -1.56
CA VAL A 53 0.38 4.10 -0.75
C VAL A 53 0.75 5.36 -1.52
N THR A 54 -0.15 6.33 -1.57
CA THR A 54 0.08 7.59 -2.27
C THR A 54 -0.45 8.76 -1.47
N ILE A 55 0.38 9.78 -1.32
CA ILE A 55 0.03 11.02 -0.64
C ILE A 55 0.03 12.18 -1.64
N PRO A 56 -1.04 12.37 -2.43
CA PRO A 56 -1.11 13.46 -3.38
C PRO A 56 -1.48 14.76 -2.67
N PHE A 57 -1.10 15.89 -3.28
CA PHE A 57 -1.61 17.19 -2.85
C PHE A 57 -3.12 17.29 -3.14
N GLU A 58 -3.87 17.79 -2.16
CA GLU A 58 -5.34 17.81 -2.18
C GLU A 58 -5.90 18.98 -3.00
N ASN A 59 -5.80 18.88 -4.33
CA ASN A 59 -6.43 19.86 -5.23
C ASN A 59 -7.80 19.35 -5.73
N GLY A 60 -8.65 18.92 -4.80
CA GLY A 60 -9.99 18.38 -5.07
C GLY A 60 -10.03 16.88 -5.45
N PRO A 61 -11.24 16.33 -5.69
CA PRO A 61 -11.44 14.89 -5.90
C PRO A 61 -10.71 14.31 -7.12
N GLU A 62 -10.52 15.12 -8.17
CA GLU A 62 -9.81 14.70 -9.39
C GLU A 62 -8.33 14.42 -9.13
N ALA A 63 -7.70 15.10 -8.17
CA ALA A 63 -6.32 14.83 -7.79
C ALA A 63 -6.16 13.39 -7.26
N PHE A 64 -7.12 12.91 -6.46
CA PHE A 64 -7.12 11.55 -5.93
C PHE A 64 -7.38 10.52 -7.02
N LYS A 65 -8.36 10.78 -7.89
CA LYS A 65 -8.66 9.89 -9.02
C LYS A 65 -7.45 9.74 -9.93
N LYS A 66 -6.82 10.86 -10.32
CA LYS A 66 -5.61 10.87 -11.15
C LYS A 66 -4.44 10.14 -10.48
N ALA A 67 -4.21 10.37 -9.18
CA ALA A 67 -3.18 9.69 -8.42
C ALA A 67 -3.39 8.17 -8.40
N ARG A 68 -4.63 7.72 -8.16
CA ARG A 68 -4.99 6.30 -8.21
C ARG A 68 -4.75 5.70 -9.60
N GLU A 69 -5.28 6.35 -10.63
CA GLU A 69 -5.16 5.87 -12.01
C GLU A 69 -3.69 5.77 -12.44
N ALA A 70 -2.85 6.73 -12.06
CA ALA A 70 -1.42 6.70 -12.33
C ALA A 70 -0.72 5.48 -11.70
N LYS A 71 -1.06 5.14 -10.44
CA LYS A 71 -0.52 3.92 -9.79
C LYS A 71 -1.05 2.64 -10.41
N LYS A 72 -2.33 2.59 -10.74
CA LYS A 72 -2.92 1.44 -11.44
C LYS A 72 -2.24 1.21 -12.79
N GLU A 73 -2.02 2.26 -13.57
CA GLU A 73 -1.33 2.14 -14.87
C GLU A 73 0.13 1.72 -14.68
N LYS A 74 0.84 2.26 -13.67
CA LYS A 74 2.23 1.88 -13.34
C LYS A 74 2.37 0.36 -13.13
N TYR A 75 1.45 -0.27 -12.39
CA TYR A 75 1.52 -1.71 -12.06
C TYR A 75 0.71 -2.62 -13.00
N LYS A 76 0.09 -2.07 -14.05
CA LYS A 76 -0.72 -2.81 -15.01
C LYS A 76 0.06 -3.91 -15.74
N GLY A 77 1.36 -3.74 -15.94
CA GLY A 77 2.23 -4.78 -16.51
C GLY A 77 2.25 -6.05 -15.65
N ILE A 78 2.44 -5.89 -14.33
CA ILE A 78 2.39 -6.99 -13.36
C ILE A 78 1.00 -7.62 -13.36
N GLU A 79 -0.04 -6.79 -13.30
CA GLU A 79 -1.43 -7.24 -13.35
C GLU A 79 -1.71 -8.12 -14.58
N THR A 80 -1.26 -7.66 -15.75
CA THR A 80 -1.45 -8.37 -17.02
C THR A 80 -0.68 -9.68 -17.05
N HIS A 81 0.56 -9.70 -16.54
CA HIS A 81 1.37 -10.91 -16.45
C HIS A 81 0.67 -11.99 -15.61
N PHE A 82 0.26 -11.66 -14.39
CA PHE A 82 -0.39 -12.61 -13.49
C PHE A 82 -1.78 -13.06 -13.96
N LYS A 83 -2.55 -12.17 -14.61
CA LYS A 83 -3.82 -12.57 -15.25
C LYS A 83 -3.61 -13.63 -16.32
N LYS A 84 -2.54 -13.54 -17.12
CA LYS A 84 -2.21 -14.56 -18.14
C LYS A 84 -1.86 -15.91 -17.52
N THR A 85 -1.25 -15.91 -16.33
CA THR A 85 -0.93 -17.11 -15.54
C THR A 85 -2.14 -17.66 -14.76
N GLY A 86 -3.33 -17.05 -14.92
CA GLY A 86 -4.58 -17.53 -14.33
C GLY A 86 -4.92 -16.93 -12.95
N TYR A 87 -4.20 -15.90 -12.50
CA TYR A 87 -4.50 -15.23 -11.24
C TYR A 87 -5.61 -14.20 -11.41
N LYS A 88 -6.47 -14.11 -10.40
CA LYS A 88 -7.37 -12.98 -10.20
C LYS A 88 -6.58 -11.86 -9.52
N THR A 89 -6.41 -10.76 -10.23
CA THR A 89 -5.59 -9.64 -9.75
C THR A 89 -6.46 -8.49 -9.25
N PHE A 90 -5.97 -7.78 -8.24
CA PHE A 90 -6.49 -6.51 -7.76
C PHE A 90 -5.33 -5.53 -7.68
N ASN A 91 -5.47 -4.40 -8.36
CA ASN A 91 -4.44 -3.38 -8.46
C ASN A 91 -5.10 -2.05 -8.13
N ASP A 92 -4.72 -1.46 -7.00
CA ASP A 92 -5.31 -0.24 -6.49
C ASP A 92 -4.32 0.58 -5.65
N ALA A 93 -4.66 1.84 -5.39
CA ALA A 93 -3.88 2.74 -4.56
C ALA A 93 -4.62 3.09 -3.26
N PHE A 94 -3.87 3.12 -2.16
CA PHE A 94 -4.31 3.64 -0.88
C PHE A 94 -3.94 5.13 -0.79
N ILE A 95 -4.94 6.00 -0.80
CA ILE A 95 -4.74 7.45 -0.92
C ILE A 95 -5.09 8.17 0.38
N ILE A 96 -4.13 8.93 0.90
CA ILE A 96 -4.36 9.92 1.95
C ILE A 96 -3.84 11.24 1.42
N GLY A 97 -4.63 12.30 1.44
CA GLY A 97 -4.16 13.59 1.00
C GLY A 97 -3.19 14.24 2.01
N SER A 98 -2.30 15.09 1.51
CA SER A 98 -1.27 15.75 2.33
C SER A 98 -1.82 16.75 3.38
N LEU A 99 -3.07 17.18 3.26
CA LEU A 99 -3.77 18.07 4.20
C LEU A 99 -4.73 17.30 5.12
N GLY A 100 -4.78 15.97 4.98
CA GLY A 100 -5.54 15.05 5.82
C GLY A 100 -6.87 14.55 5.26
N ALA A 101 -7.17 14.75 3.98
CA ALA A 101 -8.36 14.15 3.38
C ALA A 101 -8.17 12.65 3.14
N TYR A 102 -9.18 11.88 3.53
CA TYR A 102 -9.20 10.44 3.34
C TYR A 102 -10.06 10.05 2.13
N ASP A 103 -9.52 9.22 1.24
CA ASP A 103 -10.27 8.75 0.09
C ASP A 103 -11.24 7.61 0.44
N ARG A 104 -12.54 7.83 0.19
CA ARG A 104 -13.61 6.85 0.45
C ARG A 104 -13.39 5.51 -0.27
N ALA A 105 -12.70 5.51 -1.41
CA ALA A 105 -12.43 4.29 -2.16
C ALA A 105 -11.40 3.36 -1.49
N ASN A 106 -10.61 3.85 -0.52
CA ASN A 106 -9.74 3.00 0.31
C ASN A 106 -10.51 1.91 1.07
N LYS A 107 -11.81 2.11 1.31
CA LYS A 107 -12.66 1.10 1.97
C LYS A 107 -12.72 -0.22 1.19
N ALA A 108 -12.66 -0.17 -0.14
CA ALA A 108 -12.66 -1.38 -0.96
C ALA A 108 -11.41 -2.23 -0.72
N PHE A 109 -10.27 -1.56 -0.58
CA PHE A 109 -9.00 -2.17 -0.23
C PHE A 109 -9.02 -2.81 1.17
N ILE A 110 -9.43 -2.07 2.20
CA ILE A 110 -9.41 -2.55 3.59
C ILE A 110 -10.29 -3.81 3.74
N ARG A 111 -11.48 -3.81 3.12
CA ARG A 111 -12.34 -5.01 3.10
C ARG A 111 -11.68 -6.21 2.44
N ARG A 112 -10.89 -5.98 1.39
CA ARG A 112 -10.26 -7.04 0.60
C ARG A 112 -9.03 -7.64 1.28
N LEU A 113 -8.36 -6.86 2.13
CA LEU A 113 -7.33 -7.37 3.04
C LEU A 113 -7.89 -8.19 4.22
N GLY A 114 -9.21 -8.29 4.36
CA GLY A 114 -9.83 -8.96 5.49
C GLY A 114 -9.67 -8.20 6.82
N ILE A 115 -9.26 -6.92 6.76
CA ILE A 115 -9.16 -6.08 7.95
C ILE A 115 -10.57 -5.82 8.46
N PRO A 116 -10.86 -6.14 9.75
CA PRO A 116 -12.19 -5.97 10.31
C PRO A 116 -12.69 -4.54 10.16
N HIS A 117 -13.99 -4.39 9.86
CA HIS A 117 -14.62 -3.08 9.66
C HIS A 117 -14.37 -2.10 10.81
N LYS A 118 -14.27 -2.59 12.05
CA LYS A 118 -13.90 -1.78 13.23
C LYS A 118 -12.55 -1.07 13.07
N TYR A 119 -11.53 -1.74 12.54
CA TYR A 119 -10.22 -1.13 12.29
C TYR A 119 -10.26 -0.18 11.08
N ALA A 120 -11.04 -0.53 10.04
CA ALA A 120 -11.29 0.37 8.92
C ALA A 120 -11.92 1.70 9.39
N VAL A 121 -12.84 1.62 10.35
CA VAL A 121 -13.48 2.78 10.96
C VAL A 121 -12.48 3.55 11.81
N LEU A 122 -11.62 2.91 12.60
CA LEU A 122 -10.57 3.61 13.36
C LEU A 122 -9.57 4.36 12.46
N MET A 123 -9.26 3.84 11.27
CA MET A 123 -8.44 4.55 10.26
C MET A 123 -9.19 5.69 9.55
N ASN A 124 -10.52 5.81 9.74
CA ASN A 124 -11.39 6.81 9.12
C ASN A 124 -11.97 7.82 10.13
N LEU A 125 -12.02 7.44 11.42
CA LEU A 125 -12.80 8.10 12.44
C LEU A 125 -11.85 8.83 13.38
N TRP A 126 -11.85 10.15 13.20
CA TRP A 126 -11.21 11.13 14.05
C TRP A 126 -11.35 10.78 15.54
N GLY A 127 -10.22 10.48 16.19
CA GLY A 127 -9.99 10.84 17.60
C GLY A 127 -10.30 9.84 18.72
N THR A 128 -10.36 8.52 18.50
CA THR A 128 -10.63 7.57 19.63
C THR A 128 -9.70 6.36 19.78
N ALA A 129 -8.67 6.19 18.93
CA ALA A 129 -7.67 5.12 19.11
C ALA A 129 -6.32 5.68 19.62
N PRO A 130 -5.64 4.98 20.56
CA PRO A 130 -4.31 5.33 21.07
C PRO A 130 -3.15 4.97 20.12
N PHE A 131 -3.46 4.63 18.86
CA PHE A 131 -2.50 4.47 17.78
C PHE A 131 -2.72 5.66 16.85
N ASP A 132 -1.67 6.45 16.65
CA ASP A 132 -1.67 7.67 15.85
C ASP A 132 -2.48 7.49 14.56
N ASP A 133 -3.48 8.36 14.35
CA ASP A 133 -4.33 8.33 13.16
C ASP A 133 -3.42 8.54 11.93
N VAL A 134 -3.50 7.66 10.93
CA VAL A 134 -2.70 7.73 9.70
C VAL A 134 -2.86 9.11 9.02
N VAL A 135 -4.04 9.74 9.16
CA VAL A 135 -4.30 11.10 8.69
C VAL A 135 -3.47 12.12 9.47
N SER A 136 -3.46 12.03 10.80
CA SER A 136 -2.69 12.91 11.68
C SER A 136 -1.19 12.80 11.42
N ASP A 137 -0.68 11.57 11.22
CA ASP A 137 0.73 11.33 10.89
C ASP A 137 1.09 11.95 9.54
N VAL A 138 0.22 11.82 8.53
CA VAL A 138 0.44 12.44 7.22
C VAL A 138 0.45 13.97 7.32
N ILE A 139 -0.46 14.57 8.10
CA ILE A 139 -0.47 16.03 8.33
C ILE A 139 0.82 16.46 9.02
N LYS A 140 1.19 15.81 10.13
CA LYS A 140 2.41 16.10 10.89
C LYS A 140 3.64 15.99 9.98
N ARG A 141 3.73 14.91 9.21
CA ARG A 141 4.85 14.68 8.29
C ARG A 141 4.92 15.71 7.18
N SER A 142 3.76 16.10 6.61
CA SER A 142 3.69 17.12 5.57
C SER A 142 4.08 18.49 6.12
N HIS A 143 3.65 18.83 7.33
CA HIS A 143 4.06 20.04 8.03
C HIS A 143 5.57 20.07 8.28
N ASP A 144 6.14 18.98 8.82
CA ASP A 144 7.56 18.89 9.12
C ASP A 144 8.42 19.06 7.87
N LEU A 145 8.02 18.45 6.75
CA LEU A 145 8.68 18.60 5.45
C LEU A 145 8.60 20.03 4.93
N TYR A 146 7.46 20.71 5.08
CA TYR A 146 7.29 22.09 4.66
C TYR A 146 8.14 23.05 5.49
N VAL A 147 8.12 22.91 6.81
CA VAL A 147 8.91 23.77 7.71
C VAL A 147 10.39 23.54 7.49
N GLU A 148 10.84 22.30 7.30
CA GLU A 148 12.22 22.00 6.93
C GLU A 148 12.60 22.68 5.61
N HIS A 149 11.74 22.65 4.60
CA HIS A 149 12.00 23.31 3.33
C HIS A 149 12.12 24.85 3.45
N VAL A 150 11.32 25.48 4.31
CA VAL A 150 11.33 26.95 4.49
C VAL A 150 12.49 27.42 5.37
N THR A 151 12.86 26.63 6.37
CA THR A 151 13.84 27.03 7.39
C THR A 151 15.23 26.43 7.18
N ASP A 152 15.36 25.45 6.28
CA ASP A 152 16.52 24.53 6.15
C ASP A 152 16.89 23.83 7.47
N ILE A 153 15.99 23.82 8.46
CA ILE A 153 16.18 23.15 9.75
C ILE A 153 15.39 21.86 9.77
N ARG A 154 16.11 20.75 10.01
CA ARG A 154 15.52 19.41 10.13
C ARG A 154 14.50 19.34 11.27
N GLN A 155 13.24 19.05 10.93
CA GLN A 155 12.14 19.02 11.91
C GLN A 155 11.93 17.64 12.56
N TYR A 156 12.47 16.58 11.99
CA TYR A 156 12.33 15.23 12.51
C TYR A 156 13.68 14.58 12.79
N ARG A 157 13.79 13.96 13.97
CA ARG A 157 14.90 13.07 14.31
C ARG A 157 14.63 11.69 13.68
N ALA A 158 15.67 10.93 13.37
CA ALA A 158 15.48 9.51 13.12
C ALA A 158 14.95 8.89 14.42
N ASP A 159 13.84 8.15 14.34
CA ASP A 159 13.39 7.34 15.47
C ASP A 159 14.52 6.35 15.83
N PRO A 160 14.81 6.14 17.13
CA PRO A 160 15.88 5.24 17.56
C PRO A 160 15.68 3.78 17.12
#